data_AF-A0A679K534-F1
#
_entry.id   AF-A0A679K534-F1
#
_cell.length_a   1.000
_cell.length_b   1.000
_cell.length_c   1.000
_cell.angle_alpha   90.00
_cell.angle_beta   90.00
_cell.angle_gamma   90.00
#
_symmetry.space_group_name_H-M   'P 1'
#
loop_
_entity.id
_entity.type
_entity.pdbx_description
1 polymer ?
#
loop_
_entity_poly.entity_id
_entity_poly.type
_entity_poly.pdbx_seq_one_letter_code
_entity_poly.pdbx_strand_id
1 'polypeptide(L)'
;MNPDVISVVIDKLRKLSPEKASDLTVTNAQFITLRSLDLDSLDTLQLAMDIEDALGMNIEIVNFPNTLTIAQLSEHLAEMKAGLRQPA
;
A
#
# COMPACT_ATOMS: atom_id res chain seq x y z
N MET A 1 -11.83 -4.59 -14.90
CA MET A 1 -11.07 -3.42 -14.41
C MET A 1 -10.00 -3.96 -13.49
N ASN A 2 -8.71 -3.78 -13.80
CA ASN A 2 -7.68 -4.04 -12.78
C ASN A 2 -7.95 -3.01 -11.68
N PRO A 3 -8.23 -3.41 -10.43
CA PRO A 3 -8.34 -2.44 -9.35
C PRO A 3 -7.01 -1.68 -9.31
N ASP A 4 -7.07 -0.35 -9.40
CA ASP A 4 -5.86 0.46 -9.26
C ASP A 4 -5.21 0.10 -7.94
N VAL A 5 -3.92 -0.23 -7.96
CA VAL A 5 -3.18 -0.69 -6.79
C VAL A 5 -3.34 0.30 -5.63
N ILE A 6 -3.39 1.59 -5.93
CA ILE A 6 -3.67 2.65 -4.97
C ILE A 6 -5.03 2.51 -4.28
N SER A 7 -6.08 2.08 -4.98
CA SER A 7 -7.40 1.87 -4.39
C SER A 7 -7.38 0.69 -3.42
N VAL A 8 -6.66 -0.38 -3.75
CA VAL A 8 -6.48 -1.53 -2.86
C VAL A 8 -5.73 -1.11 -1.60
N VAL A 9 -4.59 -0.44 -1.76
CA VAL A 9 -3.77 0.02 -0.63
C VAL A 9 -4.57 0.96 0.28
N ILE A 10 -5.31 1.92 -0.28
CA ILE A 10 -6.16 2.83 0.49
C ILE A 10 -7.27 2.06 1.23
N ASP A 11 -7.94 1.11 0.58
CA ASP A 11 -9.00 0.32 1.24
C ASP A 11 -8.44 -0.47 2.44
N LYS A 12 -7.26 -1.08 2.28
CA LYS A 12 -6.60 -1.82 3.37
C LYS A 12 -6.14 -0.91 4.50
N LEU A 13 -5.55 0.24 4.18
CA LEU A 13 -5.14 1.23 5.17
C LEU A 13 -6.33 1.80 5.95
N ARG A 14 -7.48 2.03 5.29
CA ARG A 14 -8.71 2.47 5.96
C ARG A 14 -9.24 1.46 6.96
N LYS A 15 -9.03 0.17 6.71
CA LYS A 15 -9.43 -0.91 7.63
C LYS A 15 -8.50 -1.00 8.84
N LEU A 16 -7.20 -0.80 8.64
CA LEU A 16 -6.20 -0.81 9.71
C LEU A 16 -6.23 0.46 10.56
N SER A 17 -6.45 1.62 9.94
CA SER A 17 -6.49 2.92 10.61
C SER A 17 -7.80 3.65 10.31
N PRO A 18 -8.94 3.19 10.86
CA PRO A 18 -10.24 3.82 10.64
C PRO A 18 -10.26 5.29 11.09
N GLU A 19 -9.45 5.66 12.09
CA GLU A 19 -9.32 7.05 12.55
C GLU A 19 -8.73 7.99 11.49
N LYS A 20 -7.87 7.47 10.61
CA LYS A 20 -7.23 8.22 9.51
C LYS A 20 -7.92 7.98 8.16
N ALA A 21 -9.02 7.22 8.15
CA ALA A 21 -9.71 6.80 6.93
C ALA A 21 -10.28 7.98 6.12
N SER A 22 -10.72 9.03 6.81
CA SER A 22 -11.22 10.27 6.20
C SER A 22 -10.16 10.99 5.37
N ASP A 23 -8.90 10.95 5.83
CA ASP A 23 -7.78 11.60 5.15
C ASP A 23 -7.15 10.71 4.08
N LEU A 24 -7.26 9.38 4.21
CA LEU A 24 -6.79 8.37 3.26
C LEU A 24 -7.65 8.38 1.98
N THR A 25 -7.38 9.32 1.08
CA THR A 25 -8.00 9.43 -0.26
C THR A 25 -6.92 9.36 -1.34
N VAL A 26 -7.31 9.07 -2.58
CA VAL A 26 -6.38 9.03 -3.73
C VAL A 26 -5.64 10.37 -3.89
N THR A 27 -6.34 11.49 -3.70
CA THR A 27 -5.76 12.84 -3.78
C THR A 27 -4.77 13.13 -2.66
N ASN A 28 -5.04 12.64 -1.45
CA ASN A 28 -4.18 12.87 -0.29
C ASN A 28 -3.06 11.84 -0.14
N ALA A 29 -3.13 10.71 -0.85
CA ALA A 29 -2.14 9.64 -0.78
C ALA A 29 -0.71 10.10 -1.10
N GLN A 30 -0.56 11.18 -1.90
CA GLN A 30 0.74 11.77 -2.21
C GLN A 30 1.34 12.62 -1.07
N PHE A 31 0.53 13.01 -0.08
CA PHE A 31 0.96 13.81 1.07
C PHE A 31 1.07 12.98 2.36
N ILE A 32 0.40 11.82 2.41
CA ILE A 32 0.40 10.91 3.55
C ILE A 32 1.58 9.97 3.44
N THR A 33 2.44 9.99 4.46
CA THR A 33 3.61 9.10 4.58
C THR A 33 3.31 7.89 5.46
N LEU A 34 4.04 6.80 5.30
CA LEU A 34 3.95 5.64 6.21
C LEU A 34 4.16 6.05 7.67
N ARG A 35 5.10 6.97 7.95
CA ARG A 35 5.29 7.52 9.30
C ARG A 35 4.04 8.21 9.85
N SER A 36 3.32 8.94 9.01
CA SER A 36 2.10 9.64 9.46
C SER A 36 0.97 8.69 9.84
N LEU A 37 1.03 7.44 9.37
CA LEU A 37 0.08 6.40 9.74
C LEU A 37 0.40 5.76 11.09
N ASP A 38 1.61 5.94 11.60
CA ASP A 38 2.06 5.41 12.90
C ASP A 38 1.78 3.90 13.01
N LEU A 39 2.04 3.18 11.92
CA LEU A 39 1.83 1.73 11.85
C LEU A 39 2.90 1.04 12.68
N ASP A 40 2.48 0.18 13.60
CA ASP A 40 3.43 -0.67 14.31
C ASP A 40 3.97 -1.76 13.36
N SER A 41 5.00 -2.48 13.82
CA SER A 41 5.58 -3.60 13.06
C SER A 41 4.55 -4.68 12.74
N LEU A 42 3.54 -4.86 13.59
CA LEU A 42 2.44 -5.80 13.36
C LEU A 42 1.44 -5.26 12.32
N ASP A 43 1.08 -3.98 12.39
CA ASP A 43 0.15 -3.36 11.43
C ASP A 43 0.77 -3.32 10.03
N THR A 44 2.07 -3.04 9.95
CA THR A 44 2.83 -3.04 8.71
C THR A 44 2.88 -4.44 8.07
N LEU A 45 3.05 -5.49 8.90
CA LEU A 45 3.01 -6.87 8.44
C LEU A 45 1.59 -7.28 8.02
N GLN A 46 0.56 -6.88 8.76
CA GLN A 46 -0.83 -7.17 8.39
C GLN A 46 -1.18 -6.48 7.07
N LEU A 47 -0.77 -5.23 6.88
CA LEU A 47 -0.92 -4.50 5.63
C LEU A 47 -0.23 -5.22 4.47
N ALA A 48 0.97 -5.76 4.69
CA ALA A 48 1.67 -6.61 3.72
C ALA A 48 0.78 -7.73 3.22
N MET A 49 0.37 -8.59 4.14
CA MET A 49 -0.38 -9.80 3.84
C MET A 49 -1.71 -9.46 3.16
N ASP A 50 -2.37 -8.40 3.61
CA ASP A 50 -3.63 -7.93 3.05
C ASP A 50 -3.50 -7.43 1.61
N ILE A 51 -2.39 -6.74 1.29
CA ILE A 51 -2.09 -6.28 -0.06
C ILE A 51 -1.66 -7.45 -0.93
N GLU A 52 -0.82 -8.36 -0.42
CA GLU A 52 -0.36 -9.56 -1.10
C GLU A 52 -1.54 -10.43 -1.55
N ASP A 53 -2.48 -10.69 -0.65
CA ASP A 53 -3.70 -11.46 -0.92
C ASP A 53 -4.61 -10.74 -1.94
N ALA A 54 -4.78 -9.43 -1.80
CA ALA A 54 -5.63 -8.64 -2.70
C ALA A 54 -5.03 -8.47 -4.11
N LEU A 55 -3.71 -8.37 -4.23
CA LEU A 55 -3.01 -8.18 -5.49
C LEU A 55 -2.57 -9.51 -6.14
N GLY A 56 -2.56 -10.61 -5.37
CA GLY A 56 -2.08 -11.91 -5.79
C GLY A 56 -0.58 -11.94 -6.03
N MET A 57 0.20 -11.20 -5.23
CA MET A 57 1.66 -11.07 -5.37
C MET A 57 2.35 -11.23 -4.02
N ASN A 58 3.64 -11.54 -4.03
CA ASN A 58 4.48 -11.64 -2.84
C ASN A 58 5.27 -10.32 -2.70
N ILE A 59 5.15 -9.65 -1.56
CA ILE A 59 5.76 -8.35 -1.27
C ILE A 59 6.67 -8.53 -0.06
N GLU A 60 7.97 -8.52 -0.29
CA GLU A 60 8.92 -8.42 0.82
C GLU A 60 8.89 -7.01 1.42
N ILE A 61 8.11 -6.83 2.50
CA ILE A 61 7.89 -5.55 3.19
C ILE A 61 9.09 -5.06 4.00
N VAL A 62 10.21 -5.77 3.95
CA VAL A 62 11.29 -5.66 4.94
C VAL A 62 12.02 -4.31 4.92
N ASN A 63 11.82 -3.41 3.94
CA ASN A 63 12.58 -2.16 3.87
C ASN A 63 11.85 -0.96 3.22
N PHE A 64 10.54 -0.79 3.42
CA PHE A 64 9.93 0.48 2.98
C PHE A 64 10.38 1.65 3.88
N PRO A 65 10.95 2.74 3.32
CA PRO A 65 11.27 3.93 4.09
C PRO A 65 10.02 4.53 4.73
N ASN A 66 10.09 4.91 6.01
CA ASN A 66 8.98 5.57 6.70
C ASN A 66 8.57 6.91 6.07
N THR A 67 9.45 7.50 5.23
CA THR A 67 9.20 8.73 4.47
C THR A 67 8.42 8.51 3.18
N LEU A 68 8.19 7.26 2.78
CA LEU A 68 7.55 6.91 1.53
C LEU A 68 6.05 7.20 1.62
N THR A 69 5.49 7.84 0.58
CA THR A 69 4.07 8.21 0.56
C THR A 69 3.20 7.06 0.09
N ILE A 70 1.91 7.09 0.41
CA ILE A 70 0.98 6.03 -0.03
C ILE A 70 0.88 5.97 -1.56
N ALA A 71 0.97 7.12 -2.23
CA ALA A 71 1.04 7.17 -3.69
C ALA A 71 2.30 6.46 -4.23
N GLN A 72 3.47 6.76 -3.66
CA GLN A 72 4.73 6.11 -4.05
C GLN A 72 4.73 4.61 -3.77
N LEU A 73 4.20 4.19 -2.61
CA LEU A 73 4.08 2.78 -2.28
C LEU A 73 3.20 2.06 -3.31
N SER A 74 2.08 2.68 -3.67
CA SER A 74 1.14 2.14 -4.66
C SER A 74 1.73 2.07 -6.06
N GLU A 75 2.53 3.07 -6.46
CA GLU A 75 3.30 3.04 -7.71
C GLU A 75 4.33 1.92 -7.71
N HIS A 76 5.13 1.78 -6.66
CA HIS A 76 6.10 0.69 -6.55
C HIS A 76 5.44 -0.70 -6.65
N LEU A 77 4.30 -0.88 -5.98
CA LEU A 77 3.52 -2.11 -6.05
C LEU A 77 2.91 -2.33 -7.44
N ALA A 78 2.46 -1.28 -8.11
CA ALA A 78 1.97 -1.34 -9.48
C ALA A 78 3.07 -1.72 -10.47
N GLU A 79 4.27 -1.16 -10.32
CA GLU A 79 5.46 -1.49 -11.11
C GLU A 79 5.90 -2.94 -10.87
N MET A 80 5.96 -3.38 -9.61
CA MET A 80 6.28 -4.78 -9.29
C MET A 80 5.26 -5.74 -9.92
N LYS A 81 3.96 -5.42 -9.82
CA LYS A 81 2.89 -6.20 -10.45
C LYS A 81 2.97 -6.19 -11.97
N ALA A 82 3.35 -5.07 -12.58
CA ALA A 82 3.53 -4.94 -14.02
C ALA A 82 4.78 -5.69 -14.52
N GLY A 83 5.88 -5.64 -13.76
CA GLY A 83 7.13 -6.37 -14.02
C GLY A 83 6.97 -7.89 -13.88
N LEU A 84 6.18 -8.34 -12.89
CA LEU A 84 5.75 -9.74 -12.76
C LEU A 84 4.88 -10.22 -13.93
N ARG A 85 4.29 -9.29 -14.69
CA ARG A 85 3.39 -9.57 -15.83
C ARG A 85 4.11 -9.66 -17.17
N GLN A 86 5.44 -9.64 -17.23
CA GLN A 86 6.19 -9.96 -18.45
C GLN A 86 6.39 -11.48 -18.57
N PRO A 87 5.66 -12.18 -19.46
CA PRO A 87 6.11 -13.48 -19.92
C PRO A 87 7.32 -13.30 -20.85
N ALA A 88 8.25 -14.24 -20.76
CA ALA A 88 9.25 -14.51 -21.78
C ALA A 88 8.63 -14.74 -23.17
#